data_AF-A0A529PYP1-F1
#
_entry.id   AF-A0A529PYP1-F1
#
_cell.length_a   1.000
_cell.length_b   1.000
_cell.length_c   1.000
_cell.angle_alpha   90.00
_cell.angle_beta   90.00
_cell.angle_gamma   90.00
#
_symmetry.space_group_name_H-M   'P 1'
#
loop_
_entity.id
_entity.type
_entity.pdbx_description
1 polymer ?
#
loop_
_entity_poly.entity_id
_entity_poly.type
_entity_poly.pdbx_seq_one_letter_code
_entity_poly.pdbx_strand_id
1 'polypeptide(L)'
;MSPRPAGRPWTAAVQADLIDAAVAKLGIERYMVVGHSWGAAVALEMARRHPRSVAGVVVVAGYHYPPPRLALAISALPAVPLIGTVLRHAVLPSLVRLNWRWAM
;
A
#
# COMPACT_ATOMS: atom_id res chain seq x y z
N MET A 1 -6.32 -6.57 13.10
CA MET A 1 -5.42 -6.63 11.92
C MET A 1 -6.28 -6.90 10.70
N SER A 2 -6.09 -6.20 9.56
CA SER A 2 -6.93 -6.45 8.38
C SER A 2 -6.67 -7.86 7.83
N PRO A 3 -7.72 -8.62 7.47
CA PRO A 3 -7.53 -9.89 6.79
C PRO A 3 -6.95 -9.58 5.41
N ARG A 4 -5.73 -10.05 5.12
CA ARG A 4 -5.10 -9.92 3.80
C ARG A 4 -5.16 -11.27 3.08
N PRO A 5 -6.32 -11.67 2.54
CA PRO A 5 -6.47 -12.95 1.87
C PRO A 5 -5.47 -13.09 0.71
N ALA A 6 -5.00 -14.32 0.53
CA ALA A 6 -4.14 -14.70 -0.59
C ALA A 6 -4.92 -14.66 -1.93
N GLY A 7 -4.20 -14.59 -3.05
CA GLY A 7 -4.78 -14.61 -4.38
C GLY A 7 -5.32 -13.28 -4.91
N ARG A 8 -5.35 -12.22 -4.08
CA ARG A 8 -5.70 -10.86 -4.51
C ARG A 8 -4.44 -10.01 -4.70
N PRO A 9 -4.28 -9.31 -5.84
CA PRO A 9 -3.21 -8.32 -6.00
C PRO A 9 -3.53 -7.08 -5.15
N TRP A 10 -2.61 -6.70 -4.27
CA TRP A 10 -2.75 -5.53 -3.39
C TRP A 10 -2.07 -4.30 -4.03
N THR A 11 -2.66 -3.83 -5.12
CA THR A 11 -2.18 -2.63 -5.84
C THR A 11 -2.76 -1.36 -5.23
N ALA A 12 -2.16 -0.21 -5.56
CA ALA A 12 -2.68 1.09 -5.16
C ALA A 12 -4.12 1.33 -5.64
N ALA A 13 -4.44 0.90 -6.87
CA ALA A 13 -5.78 0.98 -7.44
C ALA A 13 -6.80 0.12 -6.68
N VAL A 14 -6.44 -1.12 -6.33
CA VAL A 14 -7.31 -1.99 -5.53
C VAL A 14 -7.54 -1.40 -4.14
N GLN A 15 -6.52 -0.80 -3.54
CA GLN A 15 -6.66 -0.16 -2.24
C GLN A 15 -7.50 1.13 -2.32
N ALA A 16 -7.39 1.90 -3.40
CA ALA A 16 -8.24 3.06 -3.67
C ALA A 16 -9.72 2.66 -3.72
N ASP A 17 -10.07 1.64 -4.50
CA ASP A 17 -11.46 1.14 -4.61
C ASP A 17 -11.98 0.63 -3.26
N LEU A 18 -11.14 -0.06 -2.48
CA LEU A 18 -11.51 -0.57 -1.16
C LEU A 18 -11.78 0.55 -0.16
N ILE A 19 -10.97 1.62 -0.17
CA ILE A 19 -11.16 2.76 0.72
C ILE A 19 -12.40 3.54 0.31
N ASP A 20 -12.60 3.84 -0.98
CA ASP A 20 -13.80 4.54 -1.45
C ASP A 20 -15.08 3.79 -1.08
N ALA A 21 -15.10 2.46 -1.26
CA ALA A 21 -16.23 1.64 -0.84
C ALA A 21 -16.48 1.68 0.69
N ALA A 22 -15.42 1.77 1.50
CA ALA A 22 -15.56 1.93 2.95
C ALA A 22 -16.09 3.33 3.32
N VAL A 23 -15.60 4.37 2.66
CA VAL A 23 -16.04 5.77 2.86
C VAL A 23 -17.51 5.94 2.46
N ALA A 24 -17.94 5.33 1.36
CA ALA A 24 -19.34 5.32 0.93
C ALA A 24 -20.26 4.64 1.97
N LYS A 25 -19.80 3.55 2.59
CA LYS A 25 -20.55 2.88 3.69
C LYS A 25 -20.67 3.73 4.94
N LEU A 26 -19.80 4.73 5.12
CA LEU A 26 -19.88 5.71 6.20
C LEU A 26 -20.78 6.90 5.84
N GLY A 27 -21.40 6.91 4.65
CA GLY A 27 -22.28 8.00 4.20
C GLY A 27 -21.53 9.28 3.79
N ILE A 28 -20.22 9.19 3.56
CA ILE A 28 -19.41 10.34 3.15
C ILE A 28 -19.38 10.41 1.63
N GLU A 29 -20.04 11.41 1.06
CA GLU A 29 -20.17 11.55 -0.40
C GLU A 29 -18.97 12.27 -1.03
N ARG A 30 -18.33 13.18 -0.29
CA ARG A 30 -17.23 14.01 -0.81
C ARG A 30 -16.14 14.25 0.23
N TYR A 31 -14.88 13.94 -0.08
CA TYR A 31 -13.79 13.91 0.89
C TYR A 31 -12.42 14.32 0.32
N MET A 32 -11.51 14.75 1.20
CA MET A 32 -10.08 14.94 0.87
C MET A 32 -9.26 13.73 1.32
N VAL A 33 -8.23 13.38 0.55
CA VAL A 33 -7.34 12.24 0.86
C VAL A 33 -5.91 12.73 1.09
N VAL A 34 -5.30 12.30 2.19
CA VAL A 34 -3.88 12.54 2.45
C VAL A 34 -3.12 11.21 2.32
N GLY A 35 -2.13 11.14 1.44
CA GLY A 35 -1.33 9.95 1.18
C GLY A 35 0.16 10.16 1.48
N HIS A 36 0.73 9.37 2.39
CA HIS A 36 2.15 9.41 2.72
C HIS A 36 2.91 8.21 2.13
N SER A 37 4.12 8.42 1.59
CA SER A 37 4.96 7.35 1.03
C SER A 37 4.21 6.55 -0.05
N TRP A 38 4.08 5.22 0.08
CA TRP A 38 3.25 4.40 -0.81
C TRP A 38 1.77 4.83 -0.83
N GLY A 39 1.26 5.38 0.27
CA GLY A 39 -0.09 5.92 0.37
C GLY A 39 -0.34 7.10 -0.59
N ALA A 40 0.70 7.78 -1.06
CA ALA A 40 0.54 8.79 -2.11
C ALA A 40 0.07 8.18 -3.44
N ALA A 41 0.58 7.00 -3.81
CA ALA A 41 0.12 6.29 -5.01
C ALA A 41 -1.36 5.88 -4.87
N VAL A 42 -1.77 5.46 -3.66
CA VAL A 42 -3.17 5.16 -3.35
C VAL A 42 -4.03 6.42 -3.48
N ALA A 43 -3.61 7.54 -2.89
CA ALA A 43 -4.36 8.80 -2.95
C ALA A 43 -4.53 9.32 -4.39
N LEU A 44 -3.49 9.20 -5.22
CA LEU A 44 -3.56 9.55 -6.64
C LEU A 44 -4.52 8.63 -7.41
N GLU A 45 -4.49 7.32 -7.15
CA GLU A 45 -5.47 6.39 -7.74
C GLU A 45 -6.90 6.67 -7.25
N MET A 46 -7.09 7.09 -6.00
CA MET A 46 -8.41 7.53 -5.50
C MET A 46 -8.93 8.73 -6.28
N ALA A 47 -8.13 9.77 -6.46
CA ALA A 47 -8.52 10.94 -7.26
C ALA A 47 -8.82 10.58 -8.71
N ARG A 48 -8.01 9.71 -9.32
CA ARG A 48 -8.17 9.29 -10.72
C ARG A 48 -9.43 8.45 -10.95
N ARG A 49 -9.77 7.56 -10.01
CA ARG A 49 -10.86 6.57 -10.16
C ARG A 49 -12.19 7.05 -9.59
N HIS A 50 -12.16 7.89 -8.55
CA HIS A 50 -13.34 8.38 -7.84
C HIS A 50 -13.41 9.93 -7.86
N PRO A 51 -13.29 10.59 -9.04
CA PRO A 51 -13.19 12.06 -9.12
C PRO A 51 -14.44 12.81 -8.63
N ARG A 52 -15.59 12.13 -8.56
CA ARG A 52 -16.83 12.71 -8.00
C ARG A 52 -16.81 12.76 -6.47
N SER A 53 -16.19 11.75 -5.85
CA SER A 53 -16.13 11.61 -4.38
C SER A 53 -14.88 12.28 -3.81
N VAL A 54 -13.77 12.35 -4.55
CA VAL A 54 -12.53 12.96 -4.08
C VAL A 54 -12.51 14.46 -4.42
N ALA A 55 -12.64 15.31 -3.41
CA ALA A 55 -12.55 16.77 -3.55
C ALA A 55 -11.12 17.28 -3.75
N GLY A 56 -10.11 16.52 -3.31
CA GLY A 56 -8.71 16.91 -3.40
C GLY A 56 -7.79 15.90 -2.76
N VAL A 57 -6.50 15.99 -3.10
CA VAL A 57 -5.45 15.11 -2.58
C VAL A 57 -4.26 15.89 -2.07
N VAL A 58 -3.69 15.44 -0.95
CA VAL A 58 -2.41 15.89 -0.41
C VAL A 58 -1.46 14.70 -0.41
N VAL A 59 -0.31 14.85 -1.04
CA VAL A 59 0.73 13.82 -1.06
C VAL A 59 1.93 14.25 -0.25
N VAL A 60 2.43 13.36 0.61
CA VAL A 60 3.54 13.64 1.52
C VAL A 60 4.63 12.59 1.32
N ALA A 61 5.85 13.03 0.97
CA ALA A 61 7.02 12.15 0.80
C ALA A 61 6.76 10.87 -0.04
N GLY A 62 5.84 10.95 -1.00
CA GLY A 62 5.43 9.82 -1.83
C GLY A 62 6.00 9.92 -3.24
N TYR A 63 6.31 8.78 -3.85
CA TYR A 63 6.85 8.71 -5.21
C TYR A 63 5.72 8.81 -6.24
N HIS A 64 5.65 9.93 -6.96
CA HIS A 64 4.65 10.18 -8.01
C HIS A 64 5.22 9.91 -9.41
N TYR A 65 6.52 10.13 -9.61
CA TYR A 65 7.28 9.75 -10.81
C TYR A 65 8.69 9.29 -10.41
N PRO A 66 8.84 8.16 -9.71
CA PRO A 66 10.16 7.68 -9.34
C PRO A 66 10.91 7.23 -10.61
N PRO A 67 12.18 7.64 -10.81
CA PRO A 67 13.02 6.95 -11.77
C PRO A 67 13.13 5.47 -11.38
N PRO A 68 13.38 4.55 -12.33
CA PRO A 68 13.61 3.16 -12.01
C PRO A 68 14.75 3.06 -11.00
N ARG A 69 14.47 2.50 -9.82
CA ARG A 69 15.42 2.34 -8.72
C ARG A 69 15.51 0.87 -8.35
N LEU A 70 16.73 0.34 -8.38
CA LEU A 70 16.99 -1.05 -7.97
C LEU A 70 16.44 -1.35 -6.58
N ALA A 71 16.58 -0.41 -5.63
CA ALA A 71 16.03 -0.56 -4.29
C ALA A 71 14.49 -0.75 -4.28
N LEU A 72 13.77 -0.08 -5.18
CA LEU A 72 12.31 -0.22 -5.32
C LEU A 72 11.95 -1.56 -5.99
N ALA A 73 12.77 -2.02 -6.93
CA ALA A 73 12.60 -3.34 -7.53
C ALA A 73 12.82 -4.46 -6.49
N ILE A 74 13.85 -4.33 -5.64
CA ILE A 74 14.14 -5.26 -4.55
C ILE A 74 13.00 -5.26 -3.52
N SER A 75 12.44 -4.08 -3.17
CA SER A 75 11.34 -4.02 -2.21
C SER A 75 10.03 -4.65 -2.73
N ALA A 76 9.92 -4.91 -4.04
CA ALA A 76 8.80 -5.63 -4.64
C ALA A 76 8.92 -7.17 -4.53
N LEU A 77 10.08 -7.72 -4.16
CA LEU A 77 10.29 -9.18 -4.04
C LEU A 77 9.23 -9.90 -3.15
N PRO A 78 8.77 -9.34 -2.02
CA PRO A 78 7.70 -9.95 -1.22
C PRO A 78 6.36 -10.10 -1.95
N ALA A 79 6.15 -9.39 -3.07
CA ALA A 79 4.95 -9.50 -3.88
C ALA A 79 5.04 -10.60 -4.97
N VAL A 80 6.21 -11.17 -5.21
CA VAL A 80 6.40 -12.22 -6.23
C VAL A 80 5.83 -13.56 -5.73
N PRO A 81 5.04 -14.30 -6.54
CA PRO A 81 4.53 -15.62 -6.15
C PRO A 81 5.66 -16.57 -5.74
N LEU A 82 5.37 -17.47 -4.79
CA LEU A 82 6.32 -18.41 -4.17
C LEU A 82 7.47 -17.74 -3.38
N ILE A 83 8.32 -16.93 -4.03
CA ILE A 83 9.42 -16.17 -3.41
C ILE A 83 8.91 -15.31 -2.27
N GLY A 84 7.90 -14.49 -2.55
CA GLY A 84 7.28 -13.63 -1.56
C GLY A 84 6.62 -14.41 -0.42
N THR A 85 6.14 -15.63 -0.68
CA THR A 85 5.57 -16.50 0.36
C THR A 85 6.62 -17.00 1.33
N VAL A 86 7.77 -17.43 0.83
CA VAL A 86 8.91 -17.84 1.67
C VAL A 86 9.45 -16.65 2.44
N LEU A 87 9.64 -15.51 1.77
CA LEU A 87 10.12 -14.29 2.41
C LEU A 87 9.20 -13.83 3.55
N ARG A 88 7.89 -13.72 3.30
CA ARG A 88 6.93 -13.16 4.28
C ARG A 88 6.63 -14.08 5.46
N HIS A 89 6.74 -15.40 5.28
CA HIS A 89 6.33 -16.37 6.32
C HIS A 89 7.50 -17.09 7.01
N ALA A 90 8.66 -17.23 6.35
CA ALA A 90 9.80 -17.97 6.92
C ALA A 90 11.01 -17.08 7.20
N VAL A 91 11.39 -16.21 6.25
CA VAL A 91 12.65 -15.45 6.33
C VAL A 91 12.51 -14.18 7.16
N LEU A 92 11.61 -13.27 6.78
CA LEU A 92 11.45 -11.96 7.43
C LEU A 92 11.13 -12.08 8.93
N PRO A 93 10.16 -12.92 9.37
CA PRO A 93 9.89 -13.06 10.80
C PRO A 93 11.09 -13.57 11.59
N SER A 94 11.91 -14.45 11.00
CA SER A 94 13.09 -15.00 11.65
C SER A 94 14.23 -13.99 11.75
N LEU A 95 14.46 -13.19 10.70
CA LEU A 95 15.41 -12.08 10.73
C LEU A 95 15.02 -11.01 11.74
N VAL A 96 13.72 -10.65 11.79
CA VAL A 96 13.21 -9.69 12.80
C VAL A 96 13.42 -10.25 14.20
N ARG A 97 13.07 -11.52 14.46
CA ARG A 97 13.31 -12.16 15.77
C ARG A 97 14.79 -12.20 16.13
N LEU A 98 15.67 -12.46 15.17
CA LEU A 98 17.11 -12.51 15.41
C LEU A 98 17.64 -11.12 15.75
N ASN A 99 17.32 -10.09 14.95
CA ASN A 99 17.75 -8.71 15.18
C ASN A 99 17.15 -8.10 16.45
N TRP A 100 15.92 -8.47 16.82
CA TRP A 100 15.30 -8.00 18.05
C TRP A 100 16.09 -8.40 19.31
N ARG A 101 16.78 -9.54 19.27
CA ARG A 101 17.62 -10.02 20.38
C ARG A 101 18.93 -9.22 20.54
N TRP A 102 19.31 -8.44 19.54
CA TRP A 102 20.54 -7.63 19.54
C TRP A 102 20.26 -6.11 19.66
N ALA A 103 18.99 -5.72 19.68
CA ALA A 103 18.55 -4.31 19.79
C ALA A 103 18.14 -3.92 21.22
N MET A 104 18.30 -4.83 22.19
CA MET A 104 18.31 -4.56 23.64
C MET A 104 19.69 -4.85 24.19
#